data_AF-A0A3N5GEF9-F1
#
_entry.id   AF-A0A3N5GEF9-F1
#
_cell.length_a   1.000
_cell.length_b   1.000
_cell.length_c   1.000
_cell.angle_alpha   90.00
_cell.angle_beta   90.00
_cell.angle_gamma   90.00
#
_symmetry.space_group_name_H-M   'P 1'
#
loop_
_entity.id
_entity.type
_entity.pdbx_description
1 polymer ?
#
loop_
_entity_poly.entity_id
_entity_poly.type
_entity_poly.pdbx_seq_one_letter_code
_entity_poly.pdbx_strand_id
1 'polypeptide(L)'
;MNAGHQFCADKALLMSYLYGECDEVERRGVEQHLADCSACAAEIDQLRALRVSLSEWKIPDRAPGVRLPLPDIAETGPERTVATRSWTPPWWLQTAAAVLLLAASAGLARVEVQYGSDGFVVRTGWRTPAAAAPAPSVQVPVATEQPWRQELAALERDLRSELLAARPTAVPAPTASQNIGADRVEAGARGLNEATLLQRVQTLIEQSEDRQRRELAERLSGIVTEVDMQRRADLRGVQQRFGQLEGQTGIVVRQNQEVVNYLRRVSQQP
;
A
#
# COMPACT_ATOMS: atom_id res chain seq x y z
N MET A 1 -38.13 1.21 19.89
CA MET A 1 -36.98 0.28 19.88
C MET A 1 -36.20 0.50 18.59
N ASN A 2 -35.15 1.33 18.60
CA ASN A 2 -34.28 1.57 17.42
C ASN A 2 -32.92 2.21 17.78
N ALA A 3 -32.49 2.14 19.05
CA ALA A 3 -31.20 2.69 19.47
C ALA A 3 -30.02 1.79 19.05
N GLY A 4 -30.21 0.47 19.05
CA GLY A 4 -29.13 -0.49 18.76
C GLY A 4 -28.55 -0.41 17.34
N HIS A 5 -29.32 0.02 16.34
CA HIS A 5 -28.82 0.17 14.96
C HIS A 5 -27.98 1.45 14.77
N GLN A 6 -28.24 2.52 15.53
CA GLN A 6 -27.49 3.77 15.41
C GLN A 6 -26.03 3.59 15.85
N PHE A 7 -25.78 2.86 16.95
CA PHE A 7 -24.42 2.59 17.42
C PHE A 7 -23.63 1.64 16.50
N CYS A 8 -24.29 0.71 15.80
CA CYS A 8 -23.64 -0.10 14.76
C CYS A 8 -23.19 0.73 13.54
N ALA A 9 -23.97 1.76 13.19
CA ALA A 9 -23.70 2.64 12.05
C ALA A 9 -22.64 3.70 12.39
N ASP A 10 -22.56 4.13 13.65
CA ASP A 10 -21.62 5.16 14.11
C ASP A 10 -20.23 4.57 14.46
N LYS A 11 -19.45 4.29 13.41
CA LYS A 11 -18.05 3.84 13.54
C LYS A 11 -17.15 4.90 14.14
N ALA A 12 -17.48 6.18 14.01
CA ALA A 12 -16.67 7.26 14.57
C ALA A 12 -16.70 7.20 16.09
N LEU A 13 -17.88 6.97 16.68
CA LEU A 13 -18.03 6.81 18.12
C LEU A 13 -17.29 5.58 18.67
N LEU A 14 -17.30 4.46 17.94
CA LEU A 14 -16.50 3.26 18.28
C LEU A 14 -14.98 3.56 18.27
N MET A 15 -14.51 4.40 17.36
CA MET A 15 -13.10 4.83 17.32
C MET A 15 -12.78 5.77 18.49
N SER A 16 -13.62 6.76 18.76
CA SER A 16 -13.46 7.64 19.92
C SER A 16 -13.42 6.83 21.23
N TYR A 17 -14.27 5.79 21.37
CA TYR A 17 -14.22 4.87 22.51
C TYR A 17 -12.88 4.12 22.57
N LEU A 18 -12.39 3.61 21.44
CA LEU A 18 -11.13 2.87 21.35
C LEU A 18 -9.91 3.73 21.70
N TYR A 19 -9.93 5.04 21.42
CA TYR A 19 -8.86 5.98 21.75
C TYR A 19 -9.07 6.71 23.09
N GLY A 20 -10.20 6.48 23.78
CA GLY A 20 -10.50 7.12 25.06
C GLY A 20 -10.92 8.58 24.93
N GLU A 21 -11.45 8.98 23.77
CA GLU A 21 -11.86 10.35 23.44
C GLU A 21 -13.37 10.60 23.66
N CYS A 22 -14.13 9.58 24.07
CA CYS A 22 -15.55 9.70 24.39
C CYS A 22 -15.82 10.36 25.73
N ASP A 23 -16.97 11.04 25.84
CA ASP A 23 -17.48 11.46 27.14
C ASP A 23 -18.07 10.26 27.94
N GLU A 24 -18.40 10.49 29.21
CA GLU A 24 -18.87 9.41 30.11
C GLU A 24 -20.28 8.89 29.76
N VAL A 25 -21.07 9.65 29.00
CA VAL A 25 -22.41 9.24 28.55
C VAL A 25 -22.28 8.37 27.30
N GLU A 26 -21.48 8.82 26.34
CA GLU A 26 -21.10 8.11 25.12
C GLU A 26 -20.43 6.78 25.46
N ARG A 27 -19.48 6.79 26.39
CA ARG A 27 -18.78 5.57 26.84
C ARG A 27 -19.74 4.51 27.35
N ARG A 28 -20.69 4.89 28.22
CA ARG A 28 -21.72 3.97 28.74
C ARG A 28 -22.66 3.47 27.64
N GLY A 29 -23.02 4.34 26.69
CA GLY A 29 -23.82 3.95 25.53
C GLY A 29 -23.14 2.91 24.65
N VAL A 30 -21.85 3.10 24.37
CA VAL A 30 -21.02 2.15 23.62
C VAL A 30 -20.87 0.84 24.40
N GLU A 31 -20.56 0.88 25.71
CA GLU A 31 -20.44 -0.33 26.55
C GLU A 31 -21.72 -1.15 26.58
N GLN A 32 -22.88 -0.51 26.71
CA GLN A 32 -24.18 -1.17 26.61
C GLN A 32 -24.38 -1.80 25.23
N HIS A 33 -24.03 -1.08 24.16
CA HIS A 33 -24.14 -1.61 22.80
C HIS A 33 -23.22 -2.82 22.56
N LEU A 34 -21.99 -2.80 23.07
CA LEU A 34 -21.04 -3.91 22.94
C LEU A 34 -21.52 -5.16 23.70
N ALA A 35 -22.25 -4.99 24.80
CA ALA A 35 -22.89 -6.10 25.50
C ALA A 35 -24.02 -6.75 24.68
N ASP A 36 -24.73 -5.95 23.87
CA ASP A 36 -25.88 -6.40 23.07
C ASP A 36 -25.50 -6.82 21.64
N CYS A 37 -24.36 -6.37 21.10
CA CYS A 37 -23.95 -6.59 19.71
C CYS A 37 -22.57 -7.28 19.60
N SER A 38 -22.59 -8.58 19.33
CA SER A 38 -21.36 -9.38 19.16
C SER A 38 -20.49 -8.96 17.96
N ALA A 39 -21.09 -8.40 16.90
CA ALA A 39 -20.34 -7.94 15.74
C ALA A 39 -19.45 -6.73 16.07
N CYS A 40 -20.00 -5.74 16.78
CA CYS A 40 -19.24 -4.57 17.21
C CYS A 40 -18.22 -4.93 18.31
N ALA A 41 -18.53 -5.88 19.20
CA ALA A 41 -17.57 -6.42 20.16
C ALA A 41 -16.36 -7.05 19.45
N ALA A 42 -16.61 -7.92 18.46
CA ALA A 42 -15.55 -8.57 17.69
C ALA A 42 -14.67 -7.55 16.94
N GLU A 43 -15.26 -6.48 16.40
CA GLU A 43 -14.52 -5.42 15.71
C GLU A 43 -13.61 -4.63 16.65
N ILE A 44 -14.09 -4.26 17.84
CA ILE A 44 -13.25 -3.60 18.86
C ILE A 44 -12.11 -4.50 19.30
N ASP A 45 -12.35 -5.79 19.49
CA ASP A 45 -11.31 -6.75 19.86
C ASP A 45 -10.25 -6.90 18.76
N GLN A 46 -10.66 -6.94 17.48
CA GLN A 46 -9.73 -6.96 16.35
C GLN A 46 -8.85 -5.70 16.30
N LEU A 47 -9.43 -4.53 16.54
CA LEU A 47 -8.69 -3.27 16.53
C LEU A 47 -7.73 -3.15 17.73
N ARG A 48 -8.12 -3.66 18.90
CA ARG A 48 -7.23 -3.76 20.06
C ARG A 48 -6.06 -4.70 19.79
N ALA A 49 -6.31 -5.87 19.19
CA ALA A 49 -5.27 -6.81 18.81
C ALA A 49 -4.28 -6.20 17.79
N LEU A 50 -4.80 -5.47 16.79
CA LEU A 50 -3.95 -4.74 15.83
C LEU A 50 -3.07 -3.71 16.53
N ARG A 51 -3.60 -2.96 17.51
CA ARG A 51 -2.82 -1.98 18.27
C ARG A 51 -1.69 -2.64 19.06
N VAL A 52 -1.95 -3.79 19.68
CA VAL A 52 -0.90 -4.57 20.36
C VAL A 52 0.18 -5.00 19.36
N SER A 53 -0.21 -5.58 18.22
CA SER A 53 0.74 -6.00 17.17
C SER A 53 1.58 -4.84 16.63
N LEU A 54 0.97 -3.67 16.41
CA LEU A 54 1.68 -2.47 15.98
C LEU A 54 2.60 -1.92 17.07
N SER A 55 2.24 -2.04 18.35
CA SER A 55 3.09 -1.61 19.46
C SER A 55 4.33 -2.50 19.65
N GLU A 56 4.23 -3.77 19.27
CA GLU A 56 5.36 -4.71 19.25
C GLU A 56 6.32 -4.48 18.08
N TRP A 57 5.84 -3.80 17.03
CA TRP A 57 6.67 -3.51 15.87
C TRP A 57 7.77 -2.51 16.21
N LYS A 58 8.97 -3.03 16.40
CA LYS A 58 10.18 -2.21 16.53
C LYS A 58 10.63 -1.75 15.15
N ILE A 59 10.85 -0.45 15.03
CA ILE A 59 11.58 0.12 13.89
C ILE A 59 12.96 -0.54 13.89
N PRO A 60 13.36 -1.25 12.81
CA PRO A 60 14.68 -1.87 12.75
C PRO A 60 15.75 -0.79 12.90
N ASP A 61 16.79 -1.10 13.69
CA ASP A 61 17.92 -0.20 13.88
C ASP A 61 18.45 0.24 12.53
N ARG A 62 18.61 1.56 12.37
CA ARG A 62 19.12 2.13 11.12
C ARG A 62 20.49 1.53 10.86
N ALA A 63 20.65 0.90 9.70
CA ALA A 63 21.97 0.57 9.21
C ALA A 63 22.84 1.84 9.23
N PRO A 64 24.04 1.82 9.83
CA PRO A 64 24.92 2.98 9.87
C PRO A 64 25.25 3.39 8.44
N GLY A 65 24.73 4.54 7.98
CA GLY A 65 24.99 5.06 6.63
C GLY A 65 23.83 5.83 6.01
N VAL A 66 22.58 5.60 6.42
CA VAL A 66 21.43 6.36 5.91
C VAL A 66 21.25 7.64 6.73
N ARG A 67 21.96 8.70 6.33
CA ARG A 67 21.62 10.07 6.76
C ARG A 67 20.48 10.57 5.90
N LEU A 68 19.26 10.50 6.43
CA LEU A 68 18.22 11.41 5.99
C LEU A 68 18.71 12.83 6.32
N PRO A 69 18.72 13.79 5.38
CA PRO A 69 18.85 15.19 5.74
C PRO A 69 17.56 15.60 6.45
N LEU A 70 17.43 15.19 7.71
CA LEU A 70 16.57 15.94 8.62
C LEU A 70 17.22 17.33 8.71
N PRO A 71 16.48 18.41 8.44
CA PRO A 71 16.96 19.71 8.86
C PRO A 71 17.24 19.62 10.36
N ASP A 72 18.44 20.02 10.78
CA ASP A 72 18.71 20.29 12.18
C ASP A 72 17.69 21.36 12.61
N ILE A 73 16.57 20.91 13.19
CA ILE A 73 15.78 21.75 14.08
C ILE A 73 16.64 21.89 15.32
N ALA A 74 17.60 22.81 15.25
CA ALA A 74 18.23 23.35 16.44
C ALA A 74 17.10 23.80 17.36
N GLU A 75 16.94 23.13 18.51
CA GLU A 75 15.96 23.47 19.55
C GLU A 75 16.31 24.79 20.28
N THR A 76 16.97 25.71 19.59
CA THR A 76 17.35 27.04 20.05
C THR A 76 17.09 28.08 18.97
N GLY A 77 15.91 28.02 18.35
CA GLY A 77 15.35 29.18 17.65
C GLY A 77 14.62 30.07 18.67
N PRO A 78 14.83 31.41 18.67
CA PRO A 78 13.97 32.29 19.46
C PRO A 78 12.53 32.01 19.05
N GLU A 79 11.62 31.89 20.03
CA GLU A 79 10.19 31.71 19.82
C GLU A 79 9.74 32.64 18.70
N ARG A 80 9.61 32.07 17.49
CA ARG A 80 8.93 32.75 16.40
C ARG A 80 7.48 32.73 16.82
N THR A 81 7.07 33.77 17.52
CA THR A 81 5.67 34.18 17.59
C THR A 81 5.25 34.36 16.14
N VAL A 82 4.64 33.31 15.57
CA VAL A 82 3.95 33.39 14.30
C VAL A 82 2.83 34.37 14.56
N ALA A 83 3.04 35.62 14.16
CA ALA A 83 1.95 36.58 14.08
C ALA A 83 0.96 35.97 13.10
N THR A 84 -0.08 35.34 13.64
CA THR A 84 -1.25 34.93 12.88
C THR A 84 -1.94 36.22 12.45
N ARG A 85 -1.40 36.84 11.41
CA ARG A 85 -2.09 37.90 10.69
C ARG A 85 -3.29 37.20 10.09
N SER A 86 -4.43 37.34 10.77
CA SER A 86 -5.73 36.82 10.39
C SER A 86 -6.10 37.43 9.05
N TRP A 87 -5.62 36.82 7.98
CA TRP A 87 -6.01 37.14 6.64
C TRP A 87 -7.42 36.58 6.49
N THR A 88 -8.41 37.42 6.67
CA THR A 88 -9.77 37.13 6.22
C THR A 88 -9.74 37.13 4.70
N PRO A 89 -9.82 35.97 4.03
CA PRO A 89 -9.84 35.96 2.58
C PRO A 89 -11.09 36.71 2.12
N PRO A 90 -10.98 37.56 1.09
CA PRO A 90 -12.15 38.24 0.54
C PRO A 90 -13.15 37.20 0.02
N TRP A 91 -14.44 37.53 0.09
CA TRP A 91 -15.57 36.62 -0.19
C TRP A 91 -15.49 35.89 -1.54
N TRP A 92 -14.83 36.47 -2.55
CA TRP A 92 -14.60 35.83 -3.86
C TRP A 92 -13.55 34.71 -3.84
N LEU A 93 -12.65 34.66 -2.84
CA LEU A 93 -11.71 33.54 -2.66
C LEU A 93 -12.42 32.32 -2.06
N GLN A 94 -13.46 32.53 -1.25
CA GLN A 94 -14.25 31.45 -0.65
C GLN A 94 -15.07 30.70 -1.71
N THR A 95 -15.57 31.39 -2.73
CA THR A 95 -16.30 30.76 -3.83
C THR A 95 -15.38 29.93 -4.73
N ALA A 96 -14.17 30.41 -5.02
CA ALA A 96 -13.17 29.65 -5.77
C ALA A 96 -12.75 28.36 -5.03
N ALA A 97 -12.54 28.43 -3.72
CA ALA A 97 -12.22 27.27 -2.89
C ALA A 97 -13.36 26.24 -2.86
N ALA A 98 -14.62 26.69 -2.76
CA ALA A 98 -15.78 25.80 -2.80
C ALA A 98 -15.93 25.07 -4.14
N VAL A 99 -15.69 25.76 -5.27
CA VAL A 99 -15.72 25.14 -6.60
C VAL A 99 -14.58 24.12 -6.76
N LEU A 100 -13.37 24.42 -6.27
CA LEU A 100 -12.25 23.47 -6.32
C LEU A 100 -12.50 22.24 -5.43
N LEU A 101 -13.09 22.41 -4.24
CA LEU A 101 -13.49 21.30 -3.37
C LEU A 101 -14.59 20.44 -4.01
N LEU A 102 -15.57 21.05 -4.68
CA LEU A 102 -16.61 20.35 -5.42
C LEU A 102 -16.05 19.61 -6.65
N ALA A 103 -15.10 20.22 -7.37
CA ALA A 103 -14.43 19.57 -8.51
C ALA A 103 -13.52 18.41 -8.06
N ALA A 104 -12.78 18.58 -6.97
CA ALA A 104 -11.92 17.53 -6.41
C ALA A 104 -12.75 16.34 -5.87
N SER A 105 -13.86 16.61 -5.20
CA SER A 105 -14.79 15.56 -4.73
C SER A 105 -15.51 14.86 -5.88
N ALA A 106 -15.90 15.57 -6.94
CA ALA A 106 -16.47 14.97 -8.15
C ALA A 106 -15.45 14.10 -8.92
N GLY A 107 -14.18 14.48 -8.92
CA GLY A 107 -13.08 13.69 -9.50
C GLY A 107 -12.82 12.36 -8.77
N LEU A 108 -12.95 12.35 -7.44
CA LEU A 108 -12.81 11.14 -6.62
C LEU A 108 -14.05 10.22 -6.69
N ALA A 109 -15.22 10.75 -7.05
CA ALA A 109 -16.48 10.01 -7.09
C ALA A 109 -16.86 9.43 -8.48
N ARG A 110 -16.02 9.61 -9.52
CA ARG A 110 -16.30 9.20 -10.91
C ARG A 110 -17.73 9.55 -11.34
N VAL A 111 -18.08 10.83 -11.20
CA VAL A 111 -19.40 11.36 -11.62
C VAL A 111 -19.41 11.48 -13.14
N GLU A 112 -20.29 10.72 -13.78
CA GLU A 112 -20.50 10.75 -15.23
C GLU A 112 -21.69 11.67 -15.52
N VAL A 113 -21.42 12.83 -16.12
CA VAL A 113 -22.46 13.76 -16.58
C VAL A 113 -22.56 13.62 -18.09
N GLN A 114 -23.69 13.09 -18.58
CA GLN A 114 -23.98 13.03 -20.00
C GLN A 114 -25.06 14.06 -20.33
N TYR A 115 -24.76 14.94 -21.29
CA TYR A 115 -25.69 15.92 -21.81
C TYR A 115 -26.17 15.46 -23.19
N GLY A 116 -27.40 14.97 -23.25
CA GLY A 116 -28.06 14.53 -24.48
C GLY A 116 -29.29 15.38 -24.79
N SER A 117 -29.86 15.22 -26.00
CA SER A 117 -31.07 15.94 -26.44
C SER A 117 -32.30 15.68 -25.56
N ASP A 118 -32.27 14.65 -24.72
CA ASP A 118 -33.38 14.22 -23.86
C ASP A 118 -33.24 14.64 -22.39
N GLY A 119 -32.26 15.49 -22.04
CA GLY A 119 -32.16 16.14 -20.72
C GLY A 119 -30.86 15.86 -19.95
N PHE A 120 -30.80 16.40 -18.73
CA PHE A 120 -29.62 16.36 -17.86
C PHE A 120 -29.64 15.12 -16.97
N VAL A 121 -28.74 14.16 -17.23
CA VAL A 121 -28.61 12.94 -16.43
C VAL A 121 -27.29 12.98 -15.67
N VAL A 122 -27.37 13.11 -14.34
CA VAL A 122 -26.23 13.00 -13.43
C VAL A 122 -26.24 11.62 -12.81
N ARG A 123 -25.24 10.80 -13.12
CA ARG A 123 -25.09 9.49 -12.51
C ARG A 123 -24.02 9.55 -11.43
N THR A 124 -24.45 9.52 -10.17
CA THR A 124 -23.59 9.33 -8.99
C THR A 124 -23.88 7.95 -8.41
N GLY A 125 -22.86 7.10 -8.25
CA GLY A 125 -23.09 5.77 -7.68
C GLY A 125 -21.85 4.88 -7.70
N TRP A 126 -21.49 4.37 -6.53
CA TRP A 126 -20.56 3.25 -6.37
C TRP A 126 -21.27 1.99 -6.87
N ARG A 127 -20.62 1.26 -7.77
CA ARG A 127 -21.21 0.11 -8.48
C ARG A 127 -21.60 -0.98 -7.47
N THR A 128 -22.90 -1.13 -7.23
CA THR A 128 -23.48 -2.41 -6.80
C THR A 128 -23.98 -3.11 -8.06
N PRO A 129 -23.61 -4.37 -8.36
CA PRO A 129 -24.18 -5.07 -9.50
C PRO A 129 -25.66 -5.34 -9.21
N ALA A 130 -26.53 -4.60 -9.89
CA ALA A 130 -27.97 -4.80 -9.80
C ALA A 130 -28.34 -6.15 -10.44
N ALA A 131 -29.14 -6.90 -9.70
CA ALA A 131 -29.72 -8.17 -10.11
C ALA A 131 -30.47 -8.07 -11.45
N ALA A 132 -30.38 -9.17 -12.21
CA ALA A 132 -30.80 -9.31 -13.58
C ALA A 132 -32.32 -9.16 -13.82
N ALA A 133 -32.65 -8.49 -14.94
CA ALA A 133 -33.84 -8.70 -15.74
C ALA A 133 -33.42 -8.68 -17.24
N PRO A 134 -34.12 -9.39 -18.14
CA PRO A 134 -33.49 -10.07 -19.27
C PRO A 134 -33.22 -9.13 -20.44
N ALA A 135 -31.95 -9.04 -20.84
CA ALA A 135 -31.49 -8.41 -22.07
C ALA A 135 -31.26 -9.50 -23.15
N PRO A 136 -31.39 -9.15 -24.45
CA PRO A 136 -31.37 -10.10 -25.55
C PRO A 136 -30.00 -10.77 -25.65
N SER A 137 -29.99 -12.01 -26.14
CA SER A 137 -28.80 -12.86 -26.28
C SER A 137 -27.73 -12.19 -27.15
N VAL A 138 -26.81 -11.48 -26.50
CA VAL A 138 -25.53 -11.08 -27.07
C VAL A 138 -24.59 -12.26 -26.93
N GLN A 139 -24.19 -12.81 -28.08
CA GLN A 139 -23.16 -13.84 -28.18
C GLN A 139 -21.86 -13.28 -27.61
N VAL A 140 -21.38 -13.90 -26.54
CA VAL A 140 -20.07 -13.63 -25.95
C VAL A 140 -19.02 -14.05 -26.99
N PRO A 141 -18.10 -13.17 -27.43
CA PRO A 141 -16.93 -13.65 -28.14
C PRO A 141 -16.16 -14.54 -27.16
N VAL A 142 -16.02 -15.82 -27.53
CA VAL A 142 -15.20 -16.79 -26.81
C VAL A 142 -13.85 -16.13 -26.54
N ALA A 143 -13.61 -15.81 -25.27
CA ALA A 143 -12.31 -15.37 -24.82
C ALA A 143 -11.31 -16.42 -25.27
N THR A 144 -10.39 -16.03 -26.14
CA THR A 144 -9.22 -16.84 -26.47
C THR A 144 -8.62 -17.31 -25.16
N GLU A 145 -8.61 -18.63 -24.98
CA GLU A 145 -8.08 -19.27 -23.79
C GLU A 145 -6.68 -18.73 -23.51
N GLN A 146 -6.54 -18.17 -22.32
CA GLN A 146 -5.39 -17.36 -21.99
C GLN A 146 -4.14 -18.26 -21.93
N PRO A 147 -3.03 -17.89 -22.58
CA PRO A 147 -1.83 -18.72 -22.72
C PRO A 147 -1.25 -19.20 -21.37
N TRP A 148 -1.42 -18.42 -20.31
CA TRP A 148 -0.98 -18.78 -18.96
C TRP A 148 -1.66 -20.05 -18.40
N ARG A 149 -2.86 -20.42 -18.86
CA ARG A 149 -3.52 -21.66 -18.42
C ARG A 149 -2.81 -22.90 -18.99
N GLN A 150 -2.29 -22.79 -20.21
CA GLN A 150 -1.51 -23.85 -20.84
C GLN A 150 -0.14 -23.98 -20.17
N GLU A 151 0.47 -22.84 -19.81
CA GLU A 151 1.71 -22.81 -19.02
C GLU A 151 1.53 -23.44 -17.64
N LEU A 152 0.42 -23.14 -16.94
CA LEU A 152 0.12 -23.75 -15.64
C LEU A 152 -0.03 -25.27 -15.73
N ALA A 153 -0.75 -25.74 -16.76
CA ALA A 153 -0.96 -27.17 -17.00
C ALA A 153 0.31 -27.90 -17.47
N ALA A 154 1.26 -27.18 -18.10
CA ALA A 154 2.59 -27.72 -18.40
C ALA A 154 3.43 -27.86 -17.13
N LEU A 155 3.43 -26.84 -16.27
CA LEU A 155 4.17 -26.83 -15.02
C LEU A 155 3.68 -27.91 -14.04
N GLU A 156 2.36 -28.11 -13.94
CA GLU A 156 1.75 -29.15 -13.11
C GLU A 156 2.16 -30.56 -13.55
N ARG A 157 2.27 -30.80 -14.86
CA ARG A 157 2.72 -32.09 -15.40
C ARG A 157 4.19 -32.35 -15.10
N ASP A 158 5.02 -31.33 -15.24
CA ASP A 158 6.47 -31.42 -14.98
C ASP A 158 6.75 -31.74 -13.51
N LEU A 159 6.05 -31.06 -12.59
CA LEU A 159 6.15 -31.28 -11.15
C LEU A 159 5.69 -32.69 -10.75
N ARG A 160 4.65 -33.23 -11.40
CA ARG A 160 4.23 -34.63 -11.17
C ARG A 160 5.26 -35.63 -11.65
N SER A 161 5.92 -35.39 -12.79
CA SER A 161 7.00 -36.27 -13.26
C SER A 161 8.21 -36.24 -12.33
N GLU A 162 8.59 -35.07 -11.82
CA GLU A 162 9.69 -34.97 -10.85
C GLU A 162 9.35 -35.67 -9.53
N LEU A 163 8.12 -35.52 -9.01
CA LEU A 163 7.69 -36.21 -7.80
C LEU A 163 7.66 -37.73 -7.95
N LEU A 164 7.32 -38.24 -9.13
CA LEU A 164 7.35 -39.67 -9.43
C LEU A 164 8.78 -40.18 -9.63
N ALA A 165 9.66 -39.40 -10.25
CA ALA A 165 11.07 -39.73 -10.43
C ALA A 165 11.88 -39.64 -9.12
N ALA A 166 11.52 -38.73 -8.23
CA ALA A 166 12.12 -38.57 -6.91
C ALA A 166 11.64 -39.62 -5.90
N ARG A 167 10.65 -40.46 -6.24
CA ARG A 167 10.23 -41.58 -5.40
C ARG A 167 11.32 -42.65 -5.45
N PRO A 168 12.01 -42.94 -4.34
CA PRO A 168 13.08 -43.93 -4.35
C PRO A 168 12.50 -45.29 -4.73
N THR A 169 12.99 -45.87 -5.82
CA THR A 169 12.72 -47.26 -6.20
C THR A 169 13.08 -48.15 -5.03
N ALA A 170 12.07 -48.76 -4.42
CA ALA A 170 12.24 -49.83 -3.46
C ALA A 170 13.02 -50.96 -4.15
N VAL A 171 14.27 -51.13 -3.74
CA VAL A 171 15.12 -52.25 -4.14
C VAL A 171 14.46 -53.54 -3.64
N PRO A 172 14.13 -54.52 -4.50
CA PRO A 172 13.70 -55.83 -4.01
C PRO A 172 14.90 -56.50 -3.34
N ALA A 173 14.79 -56.72 -2.03
CA ALA A 173 15.80 -57.42 -1.25
C ALA A 173 15.94 -58.88 -1.76
N PRO A 174 17.16 -59.36 -2.07
CA PRO A 174 17.37 -60.79 -2.23
C PRO A 174 17.39 -61.46 -0.86
N THR A 175 16.55 -62.49 -0.71
CA THR A 175 16.58 -63.47 0.38
C THR A 175 17.98 -64.07 0.53
N ALA A 176 18.63 -63.84 1.67
CA ALA A 176 19.80 -64.59 2.10
C ALA A 176 19.67 -64.98 3.59
N SER A 177 19.50 -66.28 3.76
CA SER A 177 19.76 -67.15 4.91
C SER A 177 20.56 -66.57 6.08
N GLN A 178 19.97 -66.74 7.28
CA GLN A 178 20.57 -67.04 8.60
C GLN A 178 22.07 -66.73 8.80
N ASN A 179 22.38 -65.86 9.78
CA ASN A 179 23.21 -66.24 10.94
C ASN A 179 23.11 -65.24 12.10
N ILE A 180 23.26 -65.82 13.29
CA ILE A 180 23.00 -65.32 14.64
C ILE A 180 23.88 -64.10 15.00
N GLY A 181 23.25 -63.05 15.56
CA GLY A 181 23.92 -62.02 16.38
C GLY A 181 23.96 -60.58 15.82
N ALA A 182 22.80 -59.95 15.54
CA ALA A 182 22.76 -58.62 14.89
C ALA A 182 21.96 -57.52 15.63
N ASP A 183 21.53 -57.72 16.88
CA ASP A 183 20.56 -56.80 17.50
C ASP A 183 21.15 -55.48 18.06
N ARG A 184 22.49 -55.30 18.01
CA ARG A 184 23.17 -54.07 18.48
C ARG A 184 23.91 -53.30 17.39
N VAL A 185 24.02 -53.85 16.19
CA VAL A 185 24.75 -53.21 15.06
C VAL A 185 23.79 -52.47 14.12
N GLU A 186 22.53 -52.88 14.02
CA GLU A 186 21.54 -52.23 13.14
C GLU A 186 21.09 -50.83 13.63
N ALA A 187 21.06 -50.60 14.94
CA ALA A 187 20.77 -49.27 15.50
C ALA A 187 21.90 -48.26 15.21
N GLY A 188 23.16 -48.72 15.24
CA GLY A 188 24.32 -47.91 14.87
C GLY A 188 24.36 -47.61 13.37
N ALA A 189 24.04 -48.60 12.52
CA ALA A 189 23.99 -48.42 11.08
C ALA A 189 22.86 -47.47 10.63
N ARG A 190 21.66 -47.54 11.26
CA ARG A 190 20.57 -46.58 11.01
C ARG A 190 20.92 -45.17 11.51
N GLY A 191 21.50 -45.03 12.70
CA GLY A 191 21.93 -43.73 13.24
C GLY A 191 23.06 -43.07 12.44
N LEU A 192 24.02 -43.87 11.94
CA LEU A 192 25.07 -43.40 11.03
C LEU A 192 24.50 -42.92 9.69
N ASN A 193 23.53 -43.65 9.12
CA ASN A 193 22.88 -43.26 7.86
C ASN A 193 22.04 -41.99 8.02
N GLU A 194 21.33 -41.83 9.14
CA GLU A 194 20.53 -40.63 9.43
C GLU A 194 21.41 -39.41 9.69
N ALA A 195 22.50 -39.56 10.44
CA ALA A 195 23.49 -38.48 10.62
C ALA A 195 24.11 -38.04 9.28
N THR A 196 24.43 -39.01 8.41
CA THR A 196 24.97 -38.71 7.07
C THR A 196 23.94 -38.01 6.18
N LEU A 197 22.66 -38.38 6.29
CA LEU A 197 21.56 -37.74 5.56
C LEU A 197 21.34 -36.30 6.04
N LEU A 198 21.31 -36.08 7.36
CA LEU A 198 21.18 -34.73 7.94
C LEU A 198 22.35 -33.84 7.51
N GLN A 199 23.58 -34.37 7.53
CA GLN A 199 24.75 -33.65 7.06
C GLN A 199 24.65 -33.29 5.56
N ARG A 200 24.14 -34.21 4.73
CA ARG A 200 23.88 -33.97 3.30
C ARG A 200 22.83 -32.89 3.08
N VAL A 201 21.72 -32.92 3.82
CA VAL A 201 20.65 -31.92 3.75
C VAL A 201 21.19 -30.55 4.18
N GLN A 202 21.97 -30.48 5.25
CA GLN A 202 22.58 -29.24 5.72
C GLN A 202 23.50 -28.63 4.66
N THR A 203 24.33 -29.44 4.02
CA THR A 203 25.18 -28.98 2.89
C THR A 203 24.33 -28.49 1.71
N LEU A 204 23.22 -29.16 1.39
CA LEU A 204 22.33 -28.71 0.32
C LEU A 204 21.61 -27.39 0.66
N ILE A 205 21.23 -27.20 1.93
CA ILE A 205 20.63 -25.96 2.41
C ILE A 205 21.63 -24.82 2.28
N GLU A 206 22.86 -24.98 2.78
CA GLU A 206 23.92 -23.97 2.66
C GLU A 206 24.20 -23.61 1.18
N GLN A 207 24.26 -24.62 0.31
CA GLN A 207 24.44 -24.40 -1.13
C GLN A 207 23.23 -23.72 -1.80
N SER A 208 22.02 -23.92 -1.26
CA SER A 208 20.81 -23.26 -1.75
C SER A 208 20.72 -21.81 -1.27
N GLU A 209 21.06 -21.54 0.00
CA GLU A 209 21.13 -20.20 0.56
C GLU A 209 22.18 -19.35 -0.16
N ASP A 210 23.36 -19.92 -0.46
CA ASP A 210 24.40 -19.21 -1.20
C ASP A 210 23.99 -18.87 -2.63
N ARG A 211 23.13 -19.68 -3.26
CA ARG A 211 22.54 -19.36 -4.57
C ARG A 211 21.50 -18.25 -4.43
N GLN A 212 20.61 -18.35 -3.45
CA GLN A 212 19.57 -17.34 -3.19
C GLN A 212 20.19 -15.98 -2.82
N ARG A 213 21.25 -15.95 -2.01
CA ARG A 213 21.96 -14.72 -1.62
C ARG A 213 22.60 -14.02 -2.83
N ARG A 214 23.17 -14.77 -3.77
CA ARG A 214 23.76 -14.22 -4.99
C ARG A 214 22.70 -13.62 -5.91
N GLU A 215 21.61 -14.32 -6.14
CA GLU A 215 20.51 -13.81 -6.96
C GLU A 215 19.84 -12.58 -6.32
N LEU A 216 19.66 -12.58 -5.00
CA LEU A 216 19.15 -11.42 -4.27
C LEU A 216 20.08 -10.21 -4.41
N ALA A 217 21.40 -10.40 -4.26
CA ALA A 217 22.38 -9.32 -4.39
C ALA A 217 22.37 -8.71 -5.79
N GLU A 218 22.26 -9.54 -6.83
CA GLU A 218 22.13 -9.10 -8.21
C GLU A 218 20.85 -8.28 -8.42
N ARG A 219 19.69 -8.78 -7.96
CA ARG A 219 18.41 -8.07 -8.08
C ARG A 219 18.40 -6.73 -7.32
N LEU A 220 18.97 -6.70 -6.12
CA LEU A 220 19.06 -5.48 -5.32
C LEU A 220 19.97 -4.42 -5.98
N SER A 221 21.08 -4.83 -6.60
CA SER A 221 21.96 -3.91 -7.32
C SER A 221 21.26 -3.21 -8.50
N GLY A 222 20.36 -3.93 -9.19
CA GLY A 222 19.53 -3.39 -10.26
C GLY A 222 18.56 -2.31 -9.75
N ILE A 223 17.85 -2.61 -8.67
CA ILE A 223 16.86 -1.69 -8.07
C ILE A 223 17.52 -0.38 -7.59
N VAL A 224 18.67 -0.45 -6.93
CA VAL A 224 19.39 0.74 -6.44
C VAL A 224 19.77 1.66 -7.61
N THR A 225 20.28 1.07 -8.69
CA THR A 225 20.68 1.82 -9.89
C THR A 225 19.48 2.51 -10.54
N GLU A 226 18.33 1.83 -10.62
CA GLU A 226 17.10 2.39 -11.19
C GLU A 226 16.55 3.56 -10.37
N VAL A 227 16.51 3.44 -9.03
CA VAL A 227 16.08 4.51 -8.13
C VAL A 227 16.97 5.75 -8.26
N ASP A 228 18.29 5.56 -8.38
CA ASP A 228 19.22 6.66 -8.60
C ASP A 228 19.00 7.36 -9.96
N MET A 229 18.71 6.60 -11.02
CA MET A 229 18.37 7.19 -12.32
C MET A 229 17.07 7.98 -12.26
N GLN A 230 16.03 7.44 -11.60
CA GLN A 230 14.75 8.11 -11.42
C GLN A 230 14.91 9.42 -10.65
N ARG A 231 15.65 9.39 -9.54
CA ARG A 231 15.94 10.58 -8.74
C ARG A 231 16.67 11.66 -9.55
N ARG A 232 17.63 11.27 -10.40
CA ARG A 232 18.34 12.21 -11.27
C ARG A 232 17.45 12.77 -12.38
N ALA A 233 16.49 11.99 -12.89
CA ALA A 233 15.50 12.49 -13.84
C ALA A 233 14.56 13.51 -13.17
N ASP A 234 14.08 13.20 -11.97
CA ASP A 234 13.20 14.07 -11.19
C ASP A 234 13.89 15.38 -10.83
N LEU A 235 15.14 15.34 -10.34
CA LEU A 235 15.90 16.55 -10.01
C LEU A 235 16.09 17.46 -11.23
N ARG A 236 16.35 16.89 -12.41
CA ARG A 236 16.42 17.67 -13.66
C ARG A 236 15.06 18.28 -14.01
N GLY A 237 13.98 17.54 -13.83
CA GLY A 237 12.61 18.04 -14.02
C GLY A 237 12.27 19.20 -13.09
N VAL A 238 12.66 19.14 -11.81
CA VAL A 238 12.45 20.23 -10.85
C VAL A 238 13.27 21.46 -11.23
N GLN A 239 14.55 21.30 -11.59
CA GLN A 239 15.41 22.41 -12.03
C GLN A 239 14.84 23.13 -13.26
N GLN A 240 14.34 22.37 -14.24
CA GLN A 240 13.76 22.93 -15.45
C GLN A 240 12.47 23.72 -15.16
N ARG A 241 11.61 23.21 -14.27
CA ARG A 241 10.39 23.93 -13.84
C ARG A 241 10.74 25.20 -13.08
N PHE A 242 11.74 25.17 -12.20
CA PHE A 242 12.21 26.37 -11.50
C PHE A 242 12.72 27.43 -12.46
N GLY A 243 13.55 27.06 -13.44
CA GLY A 243 14.01 27.99 -14.48
C GLY A 243 12.88 28.61 -15.30
N GLN A 244 11.82 27.84 -15.59
CA GLN A 244 10.63 28.35 -16.28
C GLN A 244 9.86 29.38 -15.45
N LEU A 245 9.72 29.14 -14.14
CA LEU A 245 9.05 30.06 -13.21
C LEU A 245 9.83 31.36 -13.03
N GLU A 246 11.17 31.30 -12.93
CA GLU A 246 12.02 32.49 -12.89
C GLU A 246 11.90 33.31 -14.18
N GLY A 247 11.88 32.64 -15.34
CA GLY A 247 11.66 33.28 -16.63
C GLY A 247 10.30 33.99 -16.72
N GLN A 248 9.22 33.34 -16.31
CA GLN A 248 7.87 33.93 -16.30
C GLN A 248 7.76 35.09 -15.29
N THR A 249 8.33 34.94 -14.10
CA THR A 249 8.33 35.99 -13.07
C THR A 249 9.09 37.22 -13.56
N GLY A 250 10.24 37.03 -14.23
CA GLY A 250 11.00 38.13 -14.83
C GLY A 250 10.25 38.88 -15.94
N ILE A 251 9.37 38.19 -16.68
CA ILE A 251 8.48 38.84 -17.68
C ILE A 251 7.38 39.64 -16.98
N VAL A 252 6.71 39.06 -15.98
CA VAL A 252 5.65 39.75 -15.23
C VAL A 252 6.19 40.98 -14.50
N VAL A 253 7.38 40.90 -13.89
CA VAL A 253 8.01 42.04 -13.21
C VAL A 253 8.34 43.17 -14.20
N ARG A 254 8.87 42.85 -15.39
CA ARG A 254 9.13 43.87 -16.43
C ARG A 254 7.84 44.52 -16.91
N GLN A 255 6.81 43.74 -17.19
CA GLN A 255 5.51 44.27 -17.61
C GLN A 255 4.90 45.19 -16.55
N ASN A 256 5.02 44.82 -15.27
CA ASN A 256 4.52 45.64 -14.16
C ASN A 256 5.30 46.96 -14.03
N GLN A 257 6.63 46.93 -14.22
CA GLN A 257 7.46 48.15 -14.25
C GLN A 257 7.08 49.07 -15.42
N GLU A 258 6.76 48.54 -16.59
CA GLU A 258 6.29 49.32 -17.74
C GLU A 258 4.95 50.01 -17.46
N VAL A 259 3.99 49.28 -16.87
CA VAL A 259 2.69 49.85 -16.46
C VAL A 259 2.88 50.97 -15.43
N VAL A 260 3.71 50.77 -14.41
CA VAL A 260 4.02 51.79 -13.40
C VAL A 260 4.66 53.02 -14.05
N ASN A 261 5.59 52.84 -14.98
CA ASN A 261 6.23 53.93 -15.69
C ASN A 261 5.25 54.70 -16.60
N TYR A 262 4.32 54.00 -17.25
CA TYR A 262 3.27 54.62 -18.05
C TYR A 262 2.34 55.47 -17.19
N LEU A 263 1.85 54.94 -16.07
CA LEU A 263 1.00 55.68 -15.12
C LEU A 263 1.71 56.93 -14.59
N ARG A 264 2.99 56.81 -14.23
CA ARG A 264 3.81 57.95 -13.78
C ARG A 264 3.91 59.04 -14.85
N ARG A 265 4.09 58.65 -16.12
CA ARG A 265 4.18 59.60 -17.25
C ARG A 265 2.86 60.33 -17.49
N VAL A 266 1.74 59.60 -17.50
CA VAL A 266 0.41 60.19 -17.68
C VAL A 266 0.07 61.15 -16.54
N SER A 267 0.45 60.83 -15.30
CA SER A 267 0.23 61.74 -14.15
C SER A 267 1.09 63.01 -14.16
N GLN A 268 2.11 63.09 -15.01
CA GLN A 268 3.02 64.24 -15.10
C GLN A 268 2.71 65.18 -16.28
N GLN A 269 1.76 64.83 -17.14
CA GLN A 269 1.28 65.72 -18.20
C GLN A 269 0.16 66.61 -17.63
N PRO A 270 0.38 67.93 -17.52
CA PRO A 270 -0.59 68.89 -16.97
C PRO A 270 -1.78 69.17 -17.91
#